data_AF-A0A947F281-F1
#
_entry.id   AF-A0A947F281-F1
#
_cell.length_a   1.000
_cell.length_b   1.000
_cell.length_c   1.000
_cell.angle_alpha   90.00
_cell.angle_beta   90.00
_cell.angle_gamma   90.00
#
_symmetry.space_group_name_H-M   'P 1'
#
loop_
_entity.id
_entity.type
_entity.pdbx_description
1 polymer ?
#
loop_
_entity_poly.entity_id
_entity_poly.type
_entity_poly.pdbx_seq_one_letter_code
_entity_poly.pdbx_strand_id
1 'polypeptide(L)'
;SYVPSGRLFAHQEGKVSMLVSNPSSTTSWSITLHHEKSSIKLDQLRGETSTVLQLPIAPDKRGKFMHKDCYLESKYPLSTVRLVMKIKEVYEGIVYPEPKGLSLQSFLAPEETYYGEEKEFDGLRAYDGSQKLSHIHWASVAKGELSVKVFSKETRTPNLVFNFYHAAADDEARLSQLCLWVLESEKQNLPFMIQMPNKLLNSAKESIDVILETLARY
;
A
#
# COMPACT_ATOMS: atom_id res chain seq x y z
N SER A 1 23.80 9.42 -5.69
CA SER A 1 23.45 8.04 -5.33
C SER A 1 21.98 7.88 -5.03
N TYR A 2 21.36 6.84 -5.57
CA TYR A 2 19.98 6.50 -5.22
C TYR A 2 19.91 5.98 -3.78
N VAL A 3 18.80 6.29 -3.09
CA VAL A 3 18.53 5.81 -1.74
C VAL A 3 17.24 5.00 -1.71
N PRO A 4 17.02 4.16 -0.68
CA PRO A 4 15.79 3.39 -0.54
C PRO A 4 14.58 4.29 -0.70
N SER A 5 13.69 3.88 -1.60
CA SER A 5 12.49 4.62 -1.98
C SER A 5 11.26 3.83 -1.56
N GLY A 6 10.11 4.50 -1.48
CA GLY A 6 8.85 3.82 -1.20
C GLY A 6 8.47 2.83 -2.29
N ARG A 7 7.41 2.05 -2.02
CA ARG A 7 6.84 1.10 -2.99
C ARG A 7 6.37 1.85 -4.25
N LEU A 8 6.66 1.27 -5.42
CA LEU A 8 6.23 1.78 -6.71
C LEU A 8 5.14 0.86 -7.27
N PHE A 9 4.07 1.43 -7.80
CA PHE A 9 2.95 0.67 -8.38
C PHE A 9 2.77 1.05 -9.85
N ALA A 10 2.41 0.08 -10.68
CA ALA A 10 2.11 0.32 -12.08
C ALA A 10 0.94 1.33 -12.20
N HIS A 11 1.01 2.20 -13.20
CA HIS A 11 0.00 3.25 -13.49
C HIS A 11 -0.27 4.24 -12.34
N GLN A 12 0.59 4.30 -11.34
CA GLN A 12 0.51 5.28 -10.24
C GLN A 12 1.77 6.12 -10.16
N GLU A 13 1.61 7.38 -9.77
CA GLU A 13 2.74 8.26 -9.50
C GLU A 13 3.46 7.83 -8.22
N GLY A 14 4.71 7.39 -8.37
CA GLY A 14 5.64 7.08 -7.31
C GLY A 14 6.79 8.07 -7.25
N LYS A 15 7.69 7.88 -6.28
CA LYS A 15 8.86 8.74 -6.09
C LYS A 15 10.10 7.91 -5.86
N VAL A 16 11.15 8.17 -6.62
CA VAL A 16 12.50 7.63 -6.39
C VAL A 16 13.35 8.70 -5.73
N SER A 17 13.95 8.35 -4.60
CA SER A 17 14.79 9.25 -3.82
C SER A 17 16.25 9.15 -4.29
N MET A 18 16.86 10.30 -4.54
CA MET A 18 18.27 10.42 -4.89
C MET A 18 18.97 11.37 -3.93
N LEU A 19 20.04 10.89 -3.29
CA LEU A 19 20.94 11.71 -2.51
C LEU A 19 21.92 12.43 -3.45
N VAL A 20 21.90 13.75 -3.38
CA VAL A 20 22.82 14.64 -4.07
C VAL A 20 23.70 15.30 -3.01
N SER A 21 25.00 15.05 -3.06
CA SER A 21 25.99 15.60 -2.15
C SER A 21 26.87 16.62 -2.86
N ASN A 22 27.23 17.69 -2.15
CA ASN A 22 28.24 18.64 -2.57
C ASN A 22 29.50 18.41 -1.71
N PRO A 23 30.52 17.72 -2.24
CA PRO A 23 31.76 17.47 -1.50
C PRO A 23 32.69 18.70 -1.45
N SER A 24 32.38 19.78 -2.18
CA SER A 24 33.18 21.01 -2.16
C SER A 24 32.86 21.85 -0.93
N SER A 25 33.81 22.66 -0.47
CA SER A 25 33.58 23.71 0.54
C SER A 25 32.75 24.89 0.01
N THR A 26 32.58 25.01 -1.31
CA THR A 26 31.82 26.10 -1.94
C THR A 26 30.37 25.72 -2.19
N THR A 27 29.45 26.66 -1.96
CA THR A 27 28.03 26.48 -2.29
C THR A 27 27.82 26.37 -3.80
N SER A 28 27.13 25.32 -4.21
CA SER A 28 26.68 25.14 -5.59
C SER A 28 25.30 25.77 -5.76
N TRP A 29 25.16 26.65 -6.75
CA TRP A 29 23.95 27.42 -7.01
C TRP A 29 23.26 26.98 -8.29
N SER A 30 21.94 27.17 -8.34
CA SER A 30 21.09 26.94 -9.51
C SER A 30 21.33 25.56 -10.15
N ILE A 31 21.18 24.51 -9.33
CA ILE A 31 21.32 23.13 -9.79
C ILE A 31 19.95 22.66 -10.29
N THR A 32 19.90 22.04 -11.46
CA THR A 32 18.72 21.36 -11.97
C THR A 32 19.04 19.90 -12.22
N LEU A 33 18.33 19.00 -11.55
CA LEU A 33 18.37 17.58 -11.84
C LEU A 33 17.37 17.28 -12.94
N HIS A 34 17.83 16.77 -14.07
CA HIS A 34 16.99 16.32 -15.17
C HIS A 34 16.86 14.80 -15.12
N HIS A 35 15.64 14.31 -15.29
CA HIS A 35 15.34 12.89 -15.43
C HIS A 35 14.21 12.71 -16.45
N GLU A 36 14.40 11.82 -17.42
CA GLU A 36 13.39 11.56 -18.47
C GLU A 36 12.83 12.84 -19.12
N LYS A 37 11.57 13.20 -18.82
CA LYS A 37 10.86 14.39 -19.32
C LYS A 37 10.64 15.47 -18.24
N SER A 38 11.18 15.27 -17.06
CA SER A 38 10.95 16.08 -15.87
C SER A 38 12.25 16.67 -15.34
N SER A 39 12.12 17.73 -14.54
CA SER A 39 13.28 18.38 -13.93
C SER A 39 12.95 18.88 -12.53
N ILE A 40 13.90 18.71 -11.61
CA ILE A 40 13.82 19.21 -10.24
C ILE A 40 14.85 20.30 -10.06
N LYS A 41 14.39 21.48 -9.65
CA LYS A 41 15.26 22.63 -9.38
C LYS A 41 15.67 22.64 -7.92
N LEU A 42 16.94 22.95 -7.69
CA LEU A 42 17.55 23.15 -6.40
C LEU A 42 18.31 24.49 -6.44
N ASP A 43 17.79 25.49 -5.72
CA ASP A 43 18.32 26.84 -5.77
C ASP A 43 19.76 26.91 -5.24
N GLN A 44 20.05 26.16 -4.17
CA GLN A 44 21.37 26.06 -3.57
C GLN A 44 21.60 24.70 -2.93
N LEU A 45 22.85 24.26 -2.96
CA LEU A 45 23.39 23.17 -2.16
C LEU A 45 24.67 23.65 -1.50
N ARG A 46 24.62 23.86 -0.18
CA ARG A 46 25.76 24.37 0.60
C ARG A 46 26.94 23.43 0.47
N GLY A 47 28.14 23.98 0.60
CA GLY A 47 29.36 23.19 0.65
C GLY A 47 29.28 22.14 1.76
N GLU A 48 29.83 20.95 1.50
CA GLU A 48 29.89 19.82 2.44
C GLU A 48 28.51 19.35 2.95
N THR A 49 27.44 19.63 2.21
CA THR A 49 26.09 19.16 2.56
C THR A 49 25.52 18.20 1.53
N SER A 50 24.50 17.46 1.95
CA SER A 50 23.74 16.56 1.08
C SER A 50 22.26 16.85 1.20
N THR A 51 21.54 16.68 0.09
CA THR A 51 20.08 16.79 0.04
C THR A 51 19.47 15.59 -0.68
N VAL A 52 18.26 15.21 -0.29
CA VAL A 52 17.52 14.15 -0.96
C VAL A 52 16.49 14.77 -1.90
N LEU A 53 16.62 14.47 -3.18
CA LEU A 53 15.67 14.87 -4.21
C LEU A 53 14.71 13.71 -4.50
N GLN A 54 13.42 14.01 -4.60
CA GLN A 54 12.37 13.03 -4.92
C GLN A 54 11.99 13.14 -6.39
N LEU A 55 12.38 12.15 -7.18
CA LEU A 55 12.11 12.03 -8.60
C LEU A 55 10.71 11.43 -8.82
N PRO A 56 9.73 12.20 -9.31
CA PRO A 56 8.43 11.65 -9.67
C PRO A 56 8.59 10.69 -10.86
N ILE A 57 8.06 9.49 -10.71
CA ILE A 57 8.04 8.46 -11.76
C ILE A 57 6.65 7.82 -11.84
N ALA A 58 6.22 7.46 -13.04
CA ALA A 58 4.95 6.79 -13.26
C ALA A 58 5.20 5.58 -14.18
N PRO A 59 5.53 4.40 -13.62
CA PRO A 59 5.84 3.22 -14.43
C PRO A 59 4.56 2.65 -15.07
N ASP A 60 4.63 2.32 -16.36
CA ASP A 60 3.48 1.78 -17.10
C ASP A 60 3.22 0.29 -16.89
N LYS A 61 4.20 -0.48 -16.38
CA LYS A 61 4.11 -1.94 -16.24
C LYS A 61 4.73 -2.41 -14.93
N ARG A 62 4.19 -3.51 -14.39
CA ARG A 62 4.77 -4.22 -13.24
C ARG A 62 6.07 -4.93 -13.59
N GLY A 63 6.84 -5.27 -12.56
CA GLY A 63 8.05 -6.09 -12.66
C GLY A 63 9.33 -5.30 -12.40
N LYS A 64 10.44 -5.75 -12.99
CA LYS A 64 11.75 -5.09 -12.82
C LYS A 64 11.72 -3.70 -13.47
N PHE A 65 12.12 -2.70 -12.71
CA PHE A 65 12.17 -1.32 -13.16
C PHE A 65 13.59 -0.77 -13.02
N MET A 66 14.05 -0.11 -14.07
CA MET A 66 15.37 0.52 -14.11
C MET A 66 15.20 1.99 -14.48
N HIS A 67 15.70 2.89 -13.65
CA HIS A 67 15.71 4.32 -13.92
C HIS A 67 17.15 4.81 -14.06
N LYS A 68 17.42 5.47 -15.19
CA LYS A 68 18.75 5.85 -15.68
C LYS A 68 18.69 7.18 -16.43
N ASP A 69 19.83 7.59 -16.98
CA ASP A 69 19.97 8.78 -17.84
C ASP A 69 19.66 10.11 -17.13
N CYS A 70 19.84 10.15 -15.81
CA CYS A 70 19.78 11.39 -15.04
C CYS A 70 21.06 12.22 -15.21
N TYR A 71 20.92 13.55 -15.19
CA TYR A 71 22.07 14.44 -15.13
C TYR A 71 21.76 15.71 -14.35
N LEU A 72 22.78 16.26 -13.71
CA LEU A 72 22.73 17.58 -13.09
C LEU A 72 23.17 18.62 -14.10
N GLU A 73 22.51 19.76 -14.06
CA GLU A 73 22.83 20.96 -14.83
C GLU A 73 23.01 22.14 -13.89
N SER A 74 23.99 22.99 -14.14
CA SER A 74 24.04 24.34 -13.57
C SER A 74 24.42 25.37 -14.64
N LYS A 75 23.83 26.57 -14.53
CA LYS A 75 24.17 27.76 -15.34
C LYS A 75 24.86 28.85 -14.51
N TYR A 76 25.25 28.54 -13.28
CA TYR A 76 25.91 29.48 -12.39
C TYR A 76 27.45 29.40 -12.55
N PRO A 77 28.19 30.52 -12.47
CA PRO A 77 27.72 31.91 -12.34
C PRO A 77 27.41 32.58 -13.69
N LEU A 78 27.78 31.95 -14.80
CA LEU A 78 27.68 32.50 -16.14
C LEU A 78 26.49 31.88 -16.87
N SER A 79 25.38 32.63 -17.03
CA SER A 79 24.16 32.14 -17.69
C SER A 79 24.35 31.64 -19.13
N THR A 80 25.48 31.97 -19.76
CA THR A 80 25.86 31.56 -21.11
C THR A 80 26.54 30.20 -21.19
N VAL A 81 27.09 29.67 -20.08
CA VAL A 81 27.78 28.38 -20.03
C VAL A 81 26.94 27.39 -19.22
N ARG A 82 26.78 26.18 -19.74
CA ARG A 82 26.05 25.10 -19.08
C ARG A 82 27.04 24.05 -18.59
N LEU A 83 27.12 23.87 -17.28
CA LEU A 83 27.84 22.77 -16.66
C LEU A 83 26.89 21.59 -16.54
N VAL A 84 27.30 20.42 -17.05
CA VAL A 84 26.51 19.19 -17.03
C VAL A 84 27.31 18.07 -16.39
N MET A 85 26.71 17.38 -15.43
CA MET A 85 27.28 16.20 -14.79
C MET A 85 26.31 15.03 -14.96
N LYS A 86 26.71 14.01 -15.72
CA LYS A 86 25.91 12.79 -15.90
C LYS A 86 26.00 11.90 -14.67
N ILE A 87 24.86 11.39 -14.23
CA ILE A 87 24.79 10.40 -13.14
C ILE A 87 24.94 9.02 -13.78
N LYS A 88 26.00 8.30 -13.40
CA LYS A 88 26.31 6.96 -13.94
C LYS A 88 25.56 5.84 -13.24
N GLU A 89 25.04 6.11 -12.05
CA GLU A 89 24.30 5.14 -11.24
C GLU A 89 22.95 4.87 -11.89
N VAL A 90 22.51 3.62 -11.80
CA VAL A 90 21.19 3.19 -12.25
C VAL A 90 20.40 2.77 -11.03
N TYR A 91 19.17 3.26 -10.92
CA TYR A 91 18.25 2.77 -9.92
C TYR A 91 17.63 1.48 -10.43
N GLU A 92 17.76 0.42 -9.65
CA GLU A 92 17.09 -0.85 -9.89
C GLU A 92 16.07 -1.08 -8.78
N GLY A 93 14.81 -1.29 -9.16
CA GLY A 93 13.71 -1.52 -8.25
C GLY A 93 12.70 -2.50 -8.83
N ILE A 94 11.66 -2.74 -8.05
CA ILE A 94 10.51 -3.52 -8.49
C ILE A 94 9.26 -2.65 -8.45
N VAL A 95 8.47 -2.72 -9.51
CA VAL A 95 7.16 -2.07 -9.62
C VAL A 95 6.12 -3.14 -9.37
N TYR A 96 5.30 -2.92 -8.35
CA TYR A 96 4.20 -3.78 -7.97
C TYR A 96 3.00 -3.59 -8.91
N PRO A 97 2.09 -4.57 -9.01
CA PRO A 97 0.86 -4.42 -9.78
C PRO A 97 0.06 -3.19 -9.36
N GLU A 98 -0.73 -2.62 -10.27
CA GLU A 98 -1.63 -1.51 -9.93
C GLU A 98 -2.68 -1.99 -8.90
N PRO A 99 -2.80 -1.39 -7.71
CA PRO A 99 -3.81 -1.78 -6.73
C PRO A 99 -5.18 -1.28 -7.18
N LYS A 100 -5.91 -2.14 -7.90
CA LYS A 100 -7.18 -1.82 -8.55
C LYS A 100 -8.13 -3.00 -8.51
N GLY A 101 -9.38 -2.75 -8.14
CA GLY A 101 -10.41 -3.78 -8.03
C GLY A 101 -11.50 -3.43 -7.01
N LEU A 102 -12.18 -4.46 -6.53
CA LEU A 102 -13.15 -4.41 -5.43
C LEU A 102 -12.44 -4.20 -4.10
N SER A 103 -12.96 -3.30 -3.25
CA SER A 103 -12.38 -3.10 -1.92
C SER A 103 -12.57 -4.34 -1.03
N LEU A 104 -11.68 -4.49 -0.06
CA LEU A 104 -11.73 -5.52 0.97
C LEU A 104 -13.03 -5.43 1.77
N GLN A 105 -13.54 -4.22 2.02
CA GLN A 105 -14.83 -4.05 2.70
C GLN A 105 -15.99 -4.66 1.90
N SER A 106 -16.03 -4.45 0.58
CA SER A 106 -17.04 -5.07 -0.27
C SER A 106 -16.89 -6.59 -0.34
N PHE A 107 -15.66 -7.10 -0.25
CA PHE A 107 -15.39 -8.53 -0.15
C PHE A 107 -15.88 -9.13 1.18
N LEU A 108 -15.79 -8.39 2.29
CA LEU A 108 -16.20 -8.84 3.63
C LEU A 108 -17.67 -8.59 3.97
N ALA A 109 -18.35 -7.70 3.26
CA ALA A 109 -19.77 -7.37 3.51
C ALA A 109 -20.72 -8.60 3.53
N PRO A 110 -20.55 -9.64 2.67
CA PRO A 110 -21.34 -10.87 2.78
C PRO A 110 -21.01 -11.66 4.05
N GLU A 111 -19.73 -11.69 4.47
CA GLU A 111 -19.28 -12.42 5.65
C GLU A 111 -19.79 -11.78 6.96
N GLU A 112 -19.92 -10.45 7.04
CA GLU A 112 -20.52 -9.80 8.22
C GLU A 112 -21.99 -10.20 8.44
N THR A 113 -22.68 -10.67 7.40
CA THR A 113 -24.05 -11.19 7.51
C THR A 113 -24.09 -12.65 7.99
N TYR A 114 -23.04 -13.44 7.73
CA TYR A 114 -22.94 -14.86 8.13
C TYR A 114 -22.13 -15.10 9.42
N TYR A 115 -21.27 -14.17 9.85
CA TYR A 115 -20.64 -14.17 11.18
C TYR A 115 -21.58 -13.64 12.28
N GLY A 116 -22.88 -13.63 12.02
CA GLY A 116 -23.94 -13.54 13.01
C GLY A 116 -24.50 -14.92 13.37
N GLU A 117 -23.71 -15.98 13.41
CA GLU A 117 -24.11 -17.15 14.20
C GLU A 117 -24.02 -16.76 15.68
N GLU A 118 -25.16 -16.33 16.23
CA GLU A 118 -25.42 -16.12 17.65
C GLU A 118 -25.07 -17.38 18.45
N LYS A 119 -23.80 -17.51 18.85
CA LYS A 119 -23.26 -18.73 19.47
C LYS A 119 -22.70 -18.54 20.86
N GLU A 120 -23.16 -17.57 21.64
CA GLU A 120 -23.16 -17.71 23.11
C GLU A 120 -24.06 -16.66 23.78
N PHE A 121 -24.95 -17.14 24.66
CA PHE A 121 -25.84 -16.30 25.46
C PHE A 121 -25.03 -15.63 26.58
N ASP A 122 -24.82 -14.31 26.50
CA ASP A 122 -24.00 -13.55 27.47
C ASP A 122 -24.85 -12.86 28.56
N GLY A 123 -26.09 -13.30 28.73
CA GLY A 123 -26.98 -12.85 29.81
C GLY A 123 -28.13 -11.92 29.41
N LEU A 124 -28.90 -11.54 30.41
CA LEU A 124 -30.14 -10.75 30.31
C LEU A 124 -29.89 -9.32 30.78
N ARG A 125 -30.15 -8.32 29.93
CA ARG A 125 -30.11 -6.90 30.30
C ARG A 125 -31.52 -6.29 30.25
N ALA A 126 -31.85 -5.37 31.14
CA ALA A 126 -33.13 -4.65 31.09
C ALA A 126 -33.25 -3.86 29.76
N TYR A 127 -34.42 -3.94 29.11
CA TYR A 127 -34.68 -3.28 27.83
C TYR A 127 -34.84 -1.76 28.00
N ASP A 128 -34.04 -0.99 27.28
CA ASP A 128 -34.04 0.49 27.32
C ASP A 128 -34.58 1.10 26.00
N GLY A 129 -35.46 0.37 25.30
CA GLY A 129 -36.23 0.92 24.16
C GLY A 129 -35.48 1.15 22.85
N SER A 130 -34.16 1.02 22.81
CA SER A 130 -33.33 1.32 21.62
C SER A 130 -33.05 0.12 20.70
N GLN A 131 -33.57 -1.07 21.02
CA GLN A 131 -33.21 -2.32 20.35
C GLN A 131 -34.36 -2.91 19.53
N LYS A 132 -34.03 -3.57 18.40
CA LYS A 132 -35.01 -4.17 17.49
C LYS A 132 -35.81 -5.29 18.18
N LEU A 133 -37.11 -5.34 17.87
CA LEU A 133 -38.10 -6.25 18.47
C LEU A 133 -37.76 -7.76 18.33
N SER A 134 -36.87 -8.11 17.40
CA SER A 134 -36.43 -9.48 17.13
C SER A 134 -35.54 -10.09 18.24
N HIS A 135 -35.04 -9.30 19.19
CA HIS A 135 -34.10 -9.75 20.25
C HIS A 135 -34.78 -9.91 21.63
N ILE A 136 -36.11 -9.83 21.69
CA ILE A 136 -36.87 -9.92 22.94
C ILE A 136 -37.00 -11.38 23.38
N HIS A 137 -36.57 -11.67 24.62
CA HIS A 137 -36.76 -12.97 25.24
C HIS A 137 -38.19 -13.08 25.81
N TRP A 138 -39.13 -13.57 24.99
CA TRP A 138 -40.56 -13.62 25.31
C TRP A 138 -40.91 -14.37 26.61
N ALA A 139 -40.06 -15.31 27.06
CA ALA A 139 -40.29 -16.03 28.31
C ALA A 139 -40.10 -15.17 29.59
N SER A 140 -39.34 -14.08 29.52
CA SER A 140 -39.23 -13.12 30.65
C SER A 140 -40.43 -12.16 30.73
N VAL A 141 -41.09 -11.90 29.59
CA VAL A 141 -42.26 -11.02 29.51
C VAL A 141 -43.44 -11.57 30.31
N ALA A 142 -43.56 -12.90 30.42
CA ALA A 142 -44.61 -13.57 31.21
C ALA A 142 -44.46 -13.42 32.74
N LYS A 143 -43.30 -12.96 33.23
CA LYS A 143 -43.01 -12.74 34.67
C LYS A 143 -42.90 -11.25 35.05
N GLY A 144 -43.15 -10.33 34.11
CA GLY A 144 -43.21 -8.88 34.37
C GLY A 144 -41.89 -8.11 34.21
N GLU A 145 -40.81 -8.74 33.74
CA GLU A 145 -39.51 -8.07 33.54
C GLU A 145 -39.05 -8.17 32.08
N LEU A 146 -39.00 -7.03 31.37
CA LEU A 146 -38.54 -6.98 29.98
C LEU A 146 -37.02 -7.05 29.93
N SER A 147 -36.49 -8.23 29.58
CA SER A 147 -35.06 -8.47 29.45
C SER A 147 -34.66 -8.89 28.03
N VAL A 148 -33.52 -8.38 27.58
CA VAL A 148 -32.96 -8.51 26.23
C VAL A 148 -31.74 -9.40 26.29
N LYS A 149 -31.63 -10.27 25.30
CA LYS A 149 -30.46 -11.12 25.09
C LYS A 149 -29.33 -10.25 24.56
N VAL A 150 -28.30 -9.99 25.36
CA VAL A 150 -27.08 -9.32 24.89
C VAL A 150 -26.11 -10.41 24.45
N PHE A 151 -25.58 -10.26 23.24
CA PHE A 151 -24.54 -11.14 22.70
C PHE A 151 -23.23 -10.36 22.65
N SER A 152 -22.18 -10.86 23.29
CA SER A 152 -20.82 -10.38 23.05
C SER A 152 -20.38 -10.86 21.68
N LYS A 153 -20.09 -9.92 20.78
CA LYS A 153 -19.37 -10.23 19.54
C LYS A 153 -17.93 -10.52 19.93
N GLU A 154 -17.60 -11.80 20.10
CA GLU A 154 -16.21 -12.22 20.11
C GLU A 154 -15.66 -11.99 18.70
N THR A 155 -14.82 -10.97 18.54
CA THR A 155 -14.13 -10.66 17.30
C THR A 155 -13.15 -11.78 16.99
N ARG A 156 -13.64 -12.90 16.44
CA ARG A 156 -12.79 -13.86 15.75
C ARG A 156 -12.09 -13.10 14.64
N THR A 157 -10.76 -13.02 14.72
CA THR A 157 -9.94 -12.49 13.63
C THR A 157 -10.32 -13.25 12.35
N PRO A 158 -10.88 -12.59 11.33
CA PRO A 158 -11.28 -13.28 10.12
C PRO A 158 -10.02 -13.90 9.51
N ASN A 159 -10.04 -15.22 9.31
CA ASN A 159 -8.97 -15.90 8.57
C ASN A 159 -9.16 -15.56 7.09
N LEU A 160 -8.63 -14.41 6.66
CA LEU A 160 -8.76 -13.94 5.28
C LEU A 160 -7.98 -14.86 4.35
N VAL A 161 -8.65 -15.44 3.36
CA VAL A 161 -8.03 -16.27 2.33
C VAL A 161 -8.41 -15.75 0.95
N PHE A 162 -7.44 -15.18 0.24
CA PHE A 162 -7.61 -14.71 -1.13
C PHE A 162 -7.19 -15.79 -2.11
N ASN A 163 -8.04 -16.12 -3.08
CA ASN A 163 -7.73 -17.11 -4.11
C ASN A 163 -7.50 -16.42 -5.46
N PHE A 164 -6.34 -16.68 -6.07
CA PHE A 164 -5.95 -16.09 -7.35
C PHE A 164 -7.00 -16.31 -8.47
N TYR A 165 -7.54 -17.52 -8.61
CA TYR A 165 -8.49 -17.84 -9.68
C TYR A 165 -9.86 -17.17 -9.51
N HIS A 166 -10.23 -16.85 -8.27
CA HIS A 166 -11.51 -16.20 -7.95
C HIS A 166 -11.41 -14.67 -7.85
N ALA A 167 -10.20 -14.11 -7.90
CA ALA A 167 -9.99 -12.68 -7.72
C ALA A 167 -10.52 -11.84 -8.89
N ALA A 168 -10.37 -12.31 -10.13
CA ALA A 168 -10.88 -11.63 -11.34
C ALA A 168 -10.90 -12.58 -12.56
N ALA A 169 -11.38 -12.07 -13.70
CA ALA A 169 -11.42 -12.80 -14.96
C ALA A 169 -10.04 -12.93 -15.63
N ASP A 170 -9.30 -11.82 -15.74
CA ASP A 170 -7.99 -11.77 -16.41
C ASP A 170 -6.83 -11.88 -15.41
N ASP A 171 -5.69 -12.42 -15.84
CA ASP A 171 -4.50 -12.59 -14.98
C ASP A 171 -3.96 -11.26 -14.44
N GLU A 172 -3.93 -10.20 -15.26
CA GLU A 172 -3.54 -8.86 -14.80
C GLU A 172 -4.51 -8.33 -13.75
N ALA A 173 -5.81 -8.47 -14.00
CA ALA A 173 -6.86 -8.02 -13.09
C ALA A 173 -6.81 -8.79 -11.76
N ARG A 174 -6.48 -10.08 -11.78
CA ARG A 174 -6.28 -10.90 -10.56
C ARG A 174 -5.14 -10.34 -9.72
N LEU A 175 -4.00 -10.02 -10.35
CA LEU A 175 -2.85 -9.46 -9.64
C LEU A 175 -3.14 -8.05 -9.10
N SER A 176 -3.84 -7.22 -9.87
CA SER A 176 -4.28 -5.90 -9.41
C SER A 176 -5.21 -5.97 -8.21
N GLN A 177 -6.18 -6.90 -8.24
CA GLN A 177 -7.13 -7.13 -7.17
C GLN A 177 -6.42 -7.64 -5.90
N LEU A 178 -5.51 -8.62 -6.04
CA LEU A 178 -4.72 -9.14 -4.94
C LEU A 178 -3.80 -8.07 -4.34
N CYS A 179 -3.17 -7.25 -5.18
CA CYS A 179 -2.35 -6.13 -4.70
C CYS A 179 -3.18 -5.14 -3.89
N LEU A 180 -4.40 -4.82 -4.32
CA LEU A 180 -5.31 -3.96 -3.57
C LEU A 180 -5.64 -4.55 -2.19
N TRP A 181 -6.08 -5.81 -2.15
CA TRP A 181 -6.43 -6.48 -0.90
C TRP A 181 -5.25 -6.61 0.06
N VAL A 182 -4.04 -6.90 -0.44
CA VAL A 182 -2.82 -6.93 0.39
C VAL A 182 -2.58 -5.58 1.07
N LEU A 183 -2.67 -4.48 0.33
CA LEU A 183 -2.45 -3.14 0.88
C LEU A 183 -3.56 -2.71 1.84
N GLU A 184 -4.80 -3.11 1.58
CA GLU A 184 -5.91 -2.82 2.49
C GLU A 184 -5.84 -3.65 3.77
N SER A 185 -5.45 -4.92 3.68
CA SER A 185 -5.20 -5.77 4.85
C SER A 185 -4.01 -5.27 5.66
N GLU A 186 -2.94 -4.78 5.01
CA GLU A 186 -1.80 -4.11 5.69
C GLU A 186 -2.28 -2.89 6.49
N LYS A 187 -3.07 -2.01 5.87
CA LYS A 187 -3.61 -0.81 6.54
C LYS A 187 -4.48 -1.15 7.74
N GLN A 188 -5.22 -2.26 7.67
CA GLN A 188 -6.09 -2.73 8.74
C GLN A 188 -5.39 -3.69 9.73
N ASN A 189 -4.10 -3.99 9.53
CA ASN A 189 -3.33 -5.00 10.27
C ASN A 189 -4.05 -6.36 10.36
N LEU A 190 -4.74 -6.76 9.29
CA LEU A 190 -5.46 -8.03 9.23
C LEU A 190 -4.54 -9.12 8.68
N PRO A 191 -4.39 -10.27 9.38
CA PRO A 191 -3.68 -11.41 8.83
C PRO A 191 -4.46 -12.03 7.66
N PHE A 192 -3.76 -12.41 6.60
CA PHE A 192 -4.36 -13.00 5.41
C PHE A 192 -3.44 -14.06 4.78
N MET A 193 -4.04 -14.91 3.94
CA MET A 193 -3.34 -15.89 3.12
C MET A 193 -3.74 -15.69 1.66
N ILE A 194 -2.79 -15.89 0.74
CA ILE A 194 -3.05 -15.87 -0.70
C ILE A 194 -2.74 -17.24 -1.28
N GLN A 195 -3.73 -17.86 -1.91
CA GLN A 195 -3.58 -19.06 -2.71
C GLN A 195 -3.22 -18.65 -4.13
N MET A 196 -1.92 -18.66 -4.45
CA MET A 196 -1.41 -18.56 -5.82
C MET A 196 -1.40 -19.95 -6.46
N PRO A 197 -1.41 -20.04 -7.80
CA PRO A 197 -1.44 -21.33 -8.51
C PRO A 197 -0.36 -22.33 -8.09
N ASN A 198 0.85 -21.84 -7.79
CA ASN A 198 2.01 -22.67 -7.45
C ASN A 198 2.55 -22.43 -6.03
N LYS A 199 1.91 -21.57 -5.22
CA LYS A 199 2.41 -21.18 -3.89
C LYS A 199 1.28 -20.70 -2.97
N LEU A 200 1.36 -21.03 -1.69
CA LEU A 200 0.57 -20.41 -0.65
C LEU A 200 1.41 -19.32 0.03
N LEU A 201 0.94 -18.08 0.01
CA LEU A 201 1.55 -16.95 0.71
C LEU A 201 0.79 -16.68 2.00
N ASN A 202 1.48 -16.38 3.10
CA ASN A 202 0.86 -16.10 4.39
C ASN A 202 1.47 -14.87 5.05
N SER A 203 0.65 -13.84 5.32
CA SER A 203 1.12 -12.57 5.88
C SER A 203 1.64 -12.66 7.31
N ALA A 204 1.33 -13.74 8.03
CA ALA A 204 1.88 -14.01 9.36
C ALA A 204 3.29 -14.63 9.31
N LYS A 205 3.68 -15.20 8.16
CA LYS A 205 4.98 -15.87 7.97
C LYS A 205 5.94 -15.09 7.08
N GLU A 206 5.41 -14.41 6.06
CA GLU A 206 6.16 -13.66 5.07
C GLU A 206 5.90 -12.16 5.23
N SER A 207 6.92 -11.33 4.98
CA SER A 207 6.73 -9.88 4.92
C SER A 207 5.85 -9.48 3.74
N ILE A 208 5.10 -8.40 3.92
CA ILE A 208 4.19 -7.86 2.89
C ILE A 208 4.97 -7.48 1.62
N ASP A 209 6.20 -6.98 1.76
CA ASP A 209 7.07 -6.69 0.61
C ASP A 209 7.42 -7.94 -0.20
N VAL A 210 7.60 -9.10 0.45
CA VAL A 210 7.86 -10.38 -0.22
C VAL A 210 6.63 -10.88 -0.96
N ILE A 211 5.45 -10.68 -0.36
CA ILE A 211 4.15 -11.01 -0.98
C ILE A 211 3.96 -10.16 -2.24
N LEU A 212 4.12 -8.84 -2.12
CA LEU A 212 4.00 -7.92 -3.24
C LEU A 212 5.05 -8.19 -4.33
N GLU A 213 6.28 -8.53 -3.96
CA GLU A 213 7.34 -8.92 -4.90
C GLU A 213 6.98 -10.21 -5.65
N THR A 214 6.35 -11.18 -4.98
CA THR A 214 5.86 -12.40 -5.63
C THR A 214 4.78 -12.06 -6.66
N LEU A 215 3.84 -11.17 -6.31
CA LEU A 215 2.80 -10.71 -7.24
C LEU A 215 3.38 -9.93 -8.43
N ALA A 216 4.45 -9.16 -8.22
CA ALA A 216 5.12 -8.41 -9.28
C ALA A 216 5.90 -9.28 -10.27
N ARG A 217 6.34 -10.47 -9.84
CA ARG A 217 7.15 -11.41 -10.66
C ARG A 217 6.34 -12.50 -11.35
N TYR A 218 5.07 -12.69 -10.96
CA TYR A 218 4.14 -13.62 -11.59
C TYR A 218 3.77 -13.15 -13.00
#